data_AF-A0A849PHQ7-F1
#
_entry.id   AF-A0A849PHQ7-F1
#
_cell.length_a   1.000
_cell.length_b   1.000
_cell.length_c   1.000
_cell.angle_alpha   90.00
_cell.angle_beta   90.00
_cell.angle_gamma   90.00
#
_symmetry.space_group_name_H-M   'P 1'
#
loop_
_entity.id
_entity.type
_entity.pdbx_description
1 polymer ?
#
loop_
_entity_poly.entity_id
_entity_poly.type
_entity_poly.pdbx_seq_one_letter_code
_entity_poly.pdbx_strand_id
1 'polypeptide(L)'
;MDDNYHSDSILFLRKMKYDLHTHTKYSPRCGIVEPEDFVKMAISKGLDGIAVTDHDTIKGAVAAKRFGTPDFEVIVGCEMKTTNGELIGLYLQEEIISRAPIEVIQEIHDQGGIVVVPHPFDRFRSARFSNISKYLKDIDAIEVFNSRCIS
;
A
#
# COMPACT_ATOMS: atom_id res chain seq x y z
N MET A 1 -2.35 53.39 -3.97
CA MET A 1 -3.79 53.16 -4.14
C MET A 1 -3.94 52.31 -5.40
N ASP A 2 -3.22 51.19 -5.44
CA ASP A 2 -3.58 49.90 -4.82
C ASP A 2 -4.71 49.27 -5.64
N ASP A 3 -4.35 48.27 -6.44
CA ASP A 3 -5.07 47.00 -6.39
C ASP A 3 -4.13 45.86 -6.75
N ASN A 4 -3.92 45.04 -5.72
CA ASN A 4 -2.95 43.97 -5.59
C ASN A 4 -3.33 42.74 -6.43
N TYR A 5 -2.36 42.23 -7.17
CA TYR A 5 -1.87 40.85 -7.03
C TYR A 5 -2.93 39.79 -6.69
N HIS A 6 -3.65 39.29 -7.69
CA HIS A 6 -4.29 37.98 -7.62
C HIS A 6 -3.73 37.14 -8.76
N SER A 7 -2.52 36.61 -8.56
CA SER A 7 -2.04 35.49 -9.38
C SER A 7 -2.85 34.27 -8.96
N ASP A 8 -3.77 33.85 -9.82
CA ASP A 8 -4.47 32.58 -9.69
C ASP A 8 -3.45 31.45 -9.50
N SER A 9 -3.28 31.00 -8.26
CA SER A 9 -2.57 29.77 -7.94
C SER A 9 -3.48 28.61 -8.35
N ILE A 10 -3.55 28.36 -9.65
CA ILE A 10 -4.05 27.09 -10.17
C ILE A 10 -3.08 26.04 -9.63
N LEU A 11 -3.51 25.35 -8.58
CA LEU A 11 -2.81 24.20 -8.03
C LEU A 11 -2.66 23.19 -9.18
N PHE A 12 -1.50 23.16 -9.82
CA PHE A 12 -1.19 22.11 -10.79
C PHE A 12 -1.21 20.80 -10.01
N LEU A 13 -2.31 20.06 -10.10
CA LEU A 13 -2.39 18.69 -9.62
C LEU A 13 -1.41 17.87 -10.45
N ARG A 14 -0.18 17.75 -9.95
CA ARG A 14 0.84 16.88 -10.54
C ARG A 14 0.34 15.44 -10.41
N LYS A 15 0.22 14.76 -11.54
CA LYS A 15 -0.06 13.31 -11.55
C LYS A 15 1.14 12.59 -10.97
N MET A 16 0.94 11.88 -9.87
CA MET A 16 1.95 11.03 -9.24
C MET A 16 1.77 9.57 -9.66
N LYS A 17 2.87 8.82 -9.72
CA LYS A 17 2.92 7.40 -10.08
C LYS A 17 3.41 6.59 -8.90
N TYR A 18 2.52 5.75 -8.36
CA TYR A 18 2.82 4.87 -7.25
C TYR A 18 2.57 3.40 -7.63
N ASP A 19 3.37 2.52 -7.05
CA ASP A 19 3.07 1.09 -6.96
C ASP A 19 2.73 0.77 -5.49
N LEU A 20 1.46 0.42 -5.22
CA LEU A 20 0.92 0.35 -3.86
C LEU A 20 0.82 -1.09 -3.32
N HIS A 21 1.26 -2.08 -4.08
CA HIS A 21 1.21 -3.47 -3.67
C HIS A 21 2.48 -4.19 -4.10
N THR A 22 3.49 -4.19 -3.23
CA THR A 22 4.82 -4.72 -3.54
C THR A 22 5.40 -5.53 -2.37
N HIS A 23 6.29 -6.48 -2.67
CA HIS A 23 6.92 -7.32 -1.65
C HIS A 23 8.44 -7.35 -1.81
N THR A 24 9.14 -7.41 -0.69
CA THR A 24 10.60 -7.54 -0.61
C THR A 24 10.99 -8.96 -0.18
N LYS A 25 12.29 -9.20 0.05
CA LYS A 25 12.77 -10.46 0.65
C LYS A 25 12.11 -10.84 1.98
N TYR A 26 11.48 -9.89 2.67
CA TYR A 26 10.76 -10.14 3.93
C TYR A 26 9.45 -10.91 3.70
N SER A 27 9.05 -11.10 2.44
CA SER A 27 8.02 -12.05 1.99
C SER A 27 8.64 -13.19 1.17
N PRO A 28 9.28 -14.18 1.82
CA PRO A 28 10.17 -15.14 1.15
C PRO A 28 9.51 -16.03 0.07
N ARG A 29 8.17 -16.11 0.03
CA ARG A 29 7.43 -16.84 -1.02
C ARG A 29 7.26 -16.04 -2.31
N CYS A 30 7.38 -14.72 -2.28
CA CYS A 30 6.97 -13.85 -3.40
C CYS A 30 7.94 -12.68 -3.68
N GLY A 31 8.85 -12.36 -2.76
CA GLY A 31 9.88 -11.34 -2.93
C GLY A 31 11.28 -11.89 -2.66
N ILE A 32 12.23 -11.47 -3.49
CA ILE A 32 13.65 -11.87 -3.43
C ILE A 32 14.59 -10.66 -3.42
N VAL A 33 14.03 -9.45 -3.51
CA VAL A 33 14.78 -8.20 -3.69
C VAL A 33 15.04 -7.56 -2.33
N GLU A 34 16.26 -7.09 -2.13
CA GLU A 34 16.64 -6.28 -0.98
C GLU A 34 15.87 -4.96 -0.96
N PRO A 35 15.42 -4.46 0.21
CA PRO A 35 14.67 -3.19 0.30
C PRO A 35 15.37 -2.00 -0.39
N GLU A 36 16.69 -1.90 -0.28
CA GLU A 36 17.49 -0.86 -0.93
C GLU A 36 17.42 -0.94 -2.46
N ASP A 37 17.69 -2.12 -3.02
CA ASP A 37 17.66 -2.35 -4.46
C ASP A 37 16.25 -2.14 -5.02
N PHE A 38 15.24 -2.47 -4.23
CA PHE A 38 13.85 -2.25 -4.60
C PHE A 38 13.52 -0.76 -4.77
N VAL A 39 13.92 0.08 -3.81
CA VAL A 39 13.73 1.54 -3.88
C VAL A 39 14.50 2.12 -5.08
N LYS A 40 15.77 1.73 -5.27
CA LYS A 40 16.57 2.19 -6.42
C LYS A 40 15.94 1.85 -7.76
N MET A 41 15.40 0.63 -7.89
CA MET A 41 14.71 0.20 -9.10
C MET A 41 13.41 0.96 -9.33
N ALA A 42 12.64 1.25 -8.29
CA ALA A 42 11.41 2.04 -8.41
C ALA A 42 11.70 3.47 -8.89
N ILE A 43 12.74 4.11 -8.33
CA ILE A 43 13.23 5.43 -8.77
C ILE A 43 13.67 5.38 -10.23
N SER A 44 14.46 4.37 -10.63
CA SER A 44 14.94 4.26 -12.02
C SER A 44 13.82 4.02 -13.04
N LYS A 45 12.69 3.46 -12.60
CA LYS A 45 11.47 3.30 -13.40
C LYS A 45 10.61 4.58 -13.47
N GLY A 46 11.01 5.65 -12.80
CA GLY A 46 10.29 6.94 -12.81
C GLY A 46 8.98 6.91 -12.02
N LEU A 47 8.92 6.12 -10.95
CA LEU A 47 7.85 6.22 -9.94
C LEU A 47 8.15 7.39 -8.99
N ASP A 48 7.08 8.00 -8.46
CA ASP A 48 7.18 9.02 -7.42
C ASP A 48 7.09 8.41 -6.00
N GLY A 49 6.70 7.13 -5.90
CA GLY A 49 6.75 6.39 -4.65
C GLY A 49 6.29 4.94 -4.77
N ILE A 50 6.43 4.20 -3.67
CA ILE A 50 6.01 2.81 -3.53
C ILE A 50 5.41 2.57 -2.14
N ALA A 51 4.49 1.60 -2.04
CA ALA A 51 4.16 0.96 -0.78
C ALA A 51 4.76 -0.43 -0.74
N VAL A 52 5.55 -0.70 0.30
CA VAL A 52 6.04 -2.05 0.59
C VAL A 52 5.04 -2.71 1.53
N THR A 53 4.45 -3.80 1.08
CA THR A 53 3.33 -4.51 1.74
C THR A 53 3.70 -5.97 1.91
N ASP A 54 4.79 -6.24 2.63
CA ASP A 54 5.22 -7.61 2.91
C ASP A 54 4.14 -8.38 3.70
N HIS A 55 4.10 -9.71 3.54
CA HIS A 55 3.10 -10.55 4.17
C HIS A 55 3.28 -10.59 5.69
N ASP A 56 2.23 -10.23 6.42
CA ASP A 56 2.15 -10.32 7.89
C ASP A 56 3.30 -9.60 8.64
N THR A 57 3.99 -8.64 7.99
CA THR A 57 5.05 -7.85 8.63
C THR A 57 5.33 -6.52 7.92
N ILE A 58 5.62 -5.47 8.69
CA ILE A 58 6.11 -4.18 8.16
C ILE A 58 7.64 -4.09 8.05
N LYS A 59 8.40 -5.11 8.46
CA LYS A 59 9.87 -5.04 8.59
C LYS A 59 10.58 -4.64 7.29
N GLY A 60 10.17 -5.20 6.16
CA GLY A 60 10.73 -4.84 4.86
C GLY A 60 10.40 -3.41 4.47
N ALA A 61 9.20 -2.94 4.80
CA ALA A 61 8.77 -1.58 4.54
C ALA A 61 9.51 -0.54 5.40
N VAL A 62 9.71 -0.84 6.69
CA VAL A 62 10.53 -0.02 7.60
C VAL A 62 11.99 0.03 7.14
N ALA A 63 12.53 -1.08 6.63
CA ALA A 63 13.87 -1.10 6.04
C ALA A 63 13.93 -0.26 4.75
N ALA A 64 12.95 -0.40 3.85
CA ALA A 64 12.86 0.36 2.60
C ALA A 64 12.72 1.87 2.85
N LYS A 65 11.99 2.27 3.89
CA LYS A 65 11.72 3.69 4.20
C LYS A 65 12.99 4.51 4.44
N ARG A 66 14.09 3.87 4.85
CA ARG A 66 15.40 4.51 5.03
C ARG A 66 16.02 5.02 3.73
N PHE A 67 15.55 4.51 2.59
CA PHE A 67 16.06 4.84 1.26
C PHE A 67 15.15 5.79 0.47
N GLY A 68 14.02 6.21 1.07
CA GLY A 68 13.17 7.26 0.49
C GLY A 68 13.94 8.58 0.36
N THR A 69 13.49 9.44 -0.55
CA THR A 69 14.08 10.76 -0.81
C THR A 69 12.99 11.84 -0.77
N PRO A 70 13.34 13.13 -0.75
CA PRO A 70 12.32 14.19 -0.85
C PRO A 70 11.42 14.09 -2.09
N ASP A 71 11.92 13.47 -3.16
CA ASP A 71 11.20 13.29 -4.43
C ASP A 71 10.63 11.86 -4.59
N PHE A 72 10.85 10.97 -3.62
CA PHE A 72 10.44 9.57 -3.70
C PHE A 72 9.93 9.05 -2.34
N GLU A 73 8.62 8.80 -2.27
CA GLU A 73 7.98 8.32 -1.05
C GLU A 73 8.05 6.79 -0.90
N VAL A 74 8.35 6.34 0.31
CA VAL A 74 8.18 4.93 0.70
C VAL A 74 7.12 4.85 1.79
N ILE A 75 5.98 4.27 1.42
CA ILE A 75 4.84 4.01 2.30
C ILE A 75 5.09 2.70 3.04
N VAL A 76 4.97 2.76 4.37
CA VAL A 76 5.03 1.57 5.22
C VAL A 76 3.69 0.89 5.17
N GLY A 77 3.65 -0.34 4.66
CA GLY A 77 2.43 -1.14 4.64
C GLY A 77 2.68 -2.61 4.95
N CYS A 78 1.60 -3.37 4.95
CA CYS A 78 1.57 -4.81 5.21
C CYS A 78 0.41 -5.43 4.44
N GLU A 79 0.63 -6.55 3.75
CA GLU A 79 -0.45 -7.41 3.28
C GLU A 79 -0.77 -8.43 4.37
N MET A 80 -1.82 -8.16 5.14
CA MET A 80 -2.21 -8.93 6.29
C MET A 80 -3.13 -10.08 5.90
N LYS A 81 -2.73 -11.31 6.29
CA LYS A 81 -3.61 -12.46 6.16
C LYS A 81 -4.62 -12.48 7.31
N THR A 82 -5.89 -12.31 6.97
CA THR A 82 -7.02 -12.38 7.90
C THR A 82 -7.66 -13.76 7.90
N THR A 83 -8.63 -14.00 8.80
CA THR A 83 -9.48 -15.19 8.78
C THR A 83 -10.43 -15.25 7.58
N ASN A 84 -10.54 -14.16 6.80
CA ASN A 84 -11.39 -14.06 5.61
C ASN A 84 -10.64 -13.35 4.48
N GLY A 85 -9.53 -13.93 4.02
CA GLY A 85 -8.74 -13.38 2.91
C GLY A 85 -7.69 -12.36 3.35
N GLU A 86 -7.17 -11.59 2.42
CA GLU A 86 -6.09 -10.63 2.64
C GLU A 86 -6.60 -9.18 2.64
N LEU A 87 -5.95 -8.33 3.43
CA LEU A 87 -6.15 -6.89 3.48
C LEU A 87 -4.78 -6.21 3.47
N ILE A 88 -4.66 -5.09 2.76
CA ILE A 88 -3.49 -4.24 2.83
C ILE A 88 -3.77 -3.09 3.78
N GLY A 89 -2.88 -2.92 4.76
CA GLY A 89 -2.78 -1.69 5.55
C GLY A 89 -1.65 -0.82 4.99
N LEU A 90 -1.95 0.43 4.65
CA LEU A 90 -0.97 1.44 4.27
C LEU A 90 -0.76 2.46 5.39
N TYR A 91 0.39 3.13 5.36
CA TYR A 91 0.82 4.13 6.34
C TYR A 91 0.93 3.62 7.78
N LEU A 92 1.26 2.33 7.98
CA LEU A 92 1.36 1.73 9.31
C LEU A 92 2.57 2.26 10.10
N GLN A 93 2.45 2.25 11.42
CA GLN A 93 3.55 2.56 12.35
C GLN A 93 3.98 1.37 13.19
N GLU A 94 3.05 0.45 13.48
CA GLU A 94 3.26 -0.76 14.26
C GLU A 94 2.79 -2.01 13.48
N GLU A 95 3.22 -3.19 13.94
CA GLU A 95 2.77 -4.46 13.38
C GLU A 95 1.29 -4.70 13.70
N ILE A 96 0.55 -5.29 12.76
CA ILE A 96 -0.84 -5.70 12.99
C ILE A 96 -0.85 -7.06 13.68
N ILE A 97 -1.51 -7.16 14.82
CA ILE A 97 -1.60 -8.40 15.62
C ILE A 97 -2.88 -9.17 15.29
N SER A 98 -3.98 -8.46 15.01
CA SER A 98 -5.30 -9.03 14.82
C SER A 98 -5.40 -9.92 13.59
N ARG A 99 -6.39 -10.81 13.58
CA ARG A 99 -6.66 -11.72 12.45
C ARG A 99 -8.10 -11.68 11.97
N ALA A 100 -9.05 -11.26 12.80
CA ALA A 100 -10.41 -11.05 12.33
C ALA A 100 -10.46 -9.80 11.42
N PRO A 101 -11.12 -9.84 10.26
CA PRO A 101 -11.13 -8.72 9.32
C PRO A 101 -11.49 -7.37 9.93
N ILE A 102 -12.53 -7.33 10.76
CA ILE A 102 -12.99 -6.07 11.37
C ILE A 102 -11.99 -5.52 12.39
N GLU A 103 -11.31 -6.40 13.11
CA GLU A 103 -10.26 -6.01 14.07
C GLU A 103 -9.02 -5.52 13.34
N VAL A 104 -8.65 -6.17 12.24
CA VAL A 104 -7.55 -5.74 11.37
C VAL A 104 -7.85 -4.36 10.76
N ILE A 105 -9.06 -4.15 10.24
CA ILE A 105 -9.50 -2.86 9.71
C ILE A 105 -9.39 -1.77 10.78
N GLN A 106 -9.92 -2.05 11.99
CA GLN A 106 -9.87 -1.10 13.09
C GLN A 106 -8.43 -0.80 13.51
N GLU A 107 -7.57 -1.81 13.61
CA GLU A 107 -6.16 -1.65 14.00
C GLU A 107 -5.37 -0.83 12.97
N ILE A 108 -5.72 -0.93 11.68
CA ILE A 108 -5.16 -0.07 10.62
C ILE A 108 -5.65 1.37 10.80
N HIS A 109 -6.96 1.57 10.98
CA HIS A 109 -7.55 2.91 11.14
C HIS A 109 -7.13 3.61 12.43
N ASP A 110 -6.92 2.88 13.52
CA ASP A 110 -6.43 3.41 14.80
C ASP A 110 -5.00 3.99 14.66
N GLN A 111 -4.23 3.46 13.70
CA GLN A 111 -2.93 4.00 13.29
C GLN A 111 -3.03 5.14 12.27
N GLY A 112 -4.24 5.58 11.91
CA GLY A 112 -4.48 6.53 10.81
C GLY A 112 -4.11 5.97 9.43
N GLY A 113 -4.01 4.65 9.31
CA GLY A 113 -3.70 3.95 8.08
C GLY A 113 -4.89 3.85 7.12
N ILE A 114 -4.61 3.37 5.91
CA ILE A 114 -5.61 3.17 4.85
C ILE A 114 -5.78 1.68 4.61
N VAL A 115 -7.02 1.22 4.54
CA VAL A 115 -7.38 -0.16 4.24
C VAL A 115 -7.64 -0.33 2.75
N VAL A 116 -6.87 -1.20 2.12
CA VAL A 116 -7.03 -1.57 0.72
C VAL A 116 -7.36 -3.06 0.62
N VAL A 117 -8.39 -3.41 -0.15
CA VAL A 117 -8.65 -4.82 -0.48
C VAL A 117 -7.83 -5.19 -1.72
N PRO A 118 -6.83 -6.09 -1.59
CA PRO A 118 -6.02 -6.53 -2.71
C PRO A 118 -6.76 -7.54 -3.59
N HIS A 119 -6.36 -7.59 -4.86
CA HIS A 119 -6.69 -8.61 -5.88
C HIS A 119 -8.09 -9.29 -5.80
N PRO A 120 -9.21 -8.56 -5.68
CA PRO A 120 -10.54 -9.17 -5.61
C PRO A 120 -10.95 -9.96 -6.88
N PHE A 121 -10.22 -9.79 -7.99
CA PHE A 121 -10.53 -10.40 -9.30
C PHE A 121 -9.55 -11.51 -9.75
N ASP A 122 -8.54 -11.85 -8.95
CA ASP A 122 -7.70 -13.03 -9.23
C ASP A 122 -8.51 -14.31 -8.91
N ARG A 123 -9.14 -14.89 -9.94
CA ARG A 123 -10.01 -16.08 -9.83
C ARG A 123 -9.29 -17.33 -9.32
N PHE A 124 -7.95 -17.34 -9.27
CA PHE A 124 -7.15 -18.52 -8.96
C PHE A 124 -6.43 -18.48 -7.60
N ARG A 125 -6.47 -17.37 -6.85
CA ARG A 125 -5.93 -17.30 -5.47
C ARG A 125 -6.99 -17.66 -4.43
N SER A 126 -6.63 -18.58 -3.53
CA SER A 126 -7.52 -19.08 -2.45
C SER A 126 -7.78 -18.07 -1.32
N ALA A 127 -7.09 -16.92 -1.30
CA ALA A 127 -7.12 -15.91 -0.24
C ALA A 127 -8.03 -14.71 -0.54
N ARG A 128 -9.06 -14.89 -1.38
CA ARG A 128 -9.99 -13.81 -1.71
C ARG A 128 -10.75 -13.34 -0.48
N PHE A 129 -10.79 -12.03 -0.28
CA PHE A 129 -11.64 -11.41 0.73
C PHE A 129 -13.12 -11.63 0.34
N SER A 130 -13.80 -12.51 1.08
CA SER A 130 -15.20 -12.85 0.80
C SER A 130 -16.16 -11.91 1.54
N ASN A 131 -17.36 -11.72 1.02
CA ASN A 131 -18.38 -10.84 1.63
C ASN A 131 -17.91 -9.40 1.86
N ILE A 132 -17.18 -8.83 0.89
CA ILE A 132 -16.72 -7.44 0.92
C ILE A 132 -17.87 -6.45 1.20
N SER A 133 -19.09 -6.76 0.75
CA SER A 133 -20.31 -5.98 1.00
C SER A 133 -20.56 -5.66 2.47
N LYS A 134 -20.14 -6.55 3.39
CA LYS A 134 -20.27 -6.35 4.83
C LYS A 134 -19.34 -5.26 5.36
N TYR A 135 -18.21 -5.02 4.70
CA TYR A 135 -17.12 -4.16 5.15
C TYR A 135 -16.94 -2.92 4.26
N LEU A 136 -17.81 -2.70 3.25
CA LEU A 136 -17.67 -1.61 2.28
C LEU A 136 -17.62 -0.21 2.90
N LYS A 137 -18.16 -0.03 4.10
CA LYS A 137 -18.15 1.27 4.79
C LYS A 137 -16.81 1.56 5.48
N ASP A 138 -16.02 0.52 5.70
CA ASP A 138 -14.80 0.54 6.49
C ASP A 138 -13.57 0.24 5.60
N ILE A 139 -13.76 0.09 4.29
CA ILE A 139 -12.70 -0.09 3.29
C ILE A 139 -12.52 1.23 2.54
N ASP A 140 -11.26 1.67 2.42
CA ASP A 140 -10.93 2.94 1.78
C ASP A 140 -10.66 2.79 0.28
N ALA A 141 -10.10 1.65 -0.13
CA ALA A 141 -9.81 1.38 -1.54
C ALA A 141 -9.87 -0.10 -1.90
N ILE A 142 -9.99 -0.37 -3.21
CA ILE A 142 -9.99 -1.71 -3.78
C ILE A 142 -9.02 -1.74 -4.95
N GLU A 143 -8.14 -2.74 -4.99
CA GLU A 143 -7.23 -2.95 -6.11
C GLU A 143 -8.02 -3.41 -7.35
N VAL A 144 -7.94 -2.65 -8.45
CA VAL A 144 -8.65 -2.94 -9.71
C VAL A 144 -7.74 -3.46 -10.81
N PHE A 145 -6.42 -3.36 -10.63
CA PHE A 145 -5.43 -3.80 -11.60
C PHE A 145 -4.25 -4.46 -10.89
N ASN A 146 -4.04 -5.75 -11.15
CA ASN A 146 -2.92 -6.51 -10.63
C ASN A 146 -2.09 -7.06 -11.80
N SER A 147 -0.81 -6.70 -11.85
CA SER A 147 0.09 -7.06 -12.96
C SER A 147 0.46 -8.55 -13.01
N ARG A 148 0.11 -9.34 -11.97
CA ARG A 148 0.36 -10.78 -11.87
C ARG A 148 -0.85 -11.65 -12.21
N CYS A 149 -1.98 -11.05 -12.61
CA CYS A 149 -3.12 -11.84 -13.08
C CYS A 149 -2.75 -12.60 -14.37
N ILE A 150 -2.74 -13.93 -14.27
CA ILE A 150 -2.83 -14.80 -15.44
C ILE A 150 -4.26 -14.65 -15.97
N SER A 151 -4.42 -14.02 -17.13
CA SER A 151 -5.64 -14.08 -17.93
C SER A 151 -5.80 -15.43 -18.60
#